data_AF-A0A973VWS3-F1
#
_entry.id   AF-A0A973VWS3-F1
#
_cell.length_a   1.000
_cell.length_b   1.000
_cell.length_c   1.000
_cell.angle_alpha   90.00
_cell.angle_beta   90.00
_cell.angle_gamma   90.00
#
_symmetry.space_group_name_H-M   'P 1'
#
loop_
_entity.id
_entity.type
_entity.pdbx_description
1 polymer ?
#
loop_
_entity_poly.entity_id
_entity_poly.type
_entity_poly.pdbx_seq_one_letter_code
_entity_poly.pdbx_strand_id
1 'polypeptide(L)'
;MRVVPLAGDTARPLLGLSSADFEMLTDTVDSICHCGSTVNSIWPYEGLKAANVLGMQELLRLASRGCVKRVHLVSTLHVFSSREAVAGRELREEDLPDDPEGLSLGYTQSK
;
A
#
# COMPACT_ATOMS: atom_id res chain seq x y z
N MET A 1 3.14 -25.54 -4.13
CA MET A 1 2.84 -24.12 -4.39
C MET A 1 3.11 -23.84 -5.85
N ARG A 2 2.12 -23.29 -6.58
CA ARG A 2 2.28 -22.87 -7.99
C ARG A 2 2.47 -21.36 -7.99
N VAL A 3 3.41 -20.86 -8.79
CA VAL A 3 3.66 -19.42 -8.95
C VAL A 3 3.42 -19.07 -10.41
N VAL A 4 2.67 -18.00 -10.66
CA VAL A 4 2.45 -17.44 -11.99
C VAL A 4 2.94 -15.99 -11.95
N PRO A 5 4.14 -15.69 -12.48
CA PRO A 5 4.66 -14.34 -12.46
C PRO A 5 3.96 -13.49 -13.52
N LEU A 6 3.62 -12.25 -13.17
CA LEU A 6 3.18 -11.20 -14.08
C LEU A 6 4.13 -10.01 -13.95
N ALA A 7 4.69 -9.56 -15.06
CA ALA A 7 5.51 -8.35 -15.06
C ALA A 7 4.60 -7.13 -14.88
N GLY A 8 4.82 -6.38 -13.80
CA GLY A 8 4.03 -5.20 -13.45
C GLY A 8 4.86 -4.19 -12.67
N ASP A 9 4.26 -3.04 -12.42
CA ASP A 9 4.85 -1.90 -11.73
C ASP A 9 3.75 -1.19 -10.92
N THR A 10 3.85 -1.21 -9.59
CA THR A 10 2.85 -0.61 -8.70
C THR A 10 2.79 0.91 -8.83
N ALA A 11 3.81 1.55 -9.41
CA ALA A 11 3.80 2.99 -9.68
C ALA A 11 3.00 3.36 -10.94
N ARG A 12 2.47 2.38 -11.69
CA ARG A 12 1.75 2.59 -12.94
C ARG A 12 0.26 2.25 -12.80
N PRO A 13 -0.61 2.88 -13.62
CA PRO A 13 -2.01 2.48 -13.73
C PRO A 13 -2.16 0.99 -14.00
N LEU A 14 -3.23 0.38 -13.48
CA LEU A 14 -3.50 -1.06 -13.59
C LEU A 14 -2.33 -1.94 -13.09
N LEU A 15 -1.56 -1.45 -12.13
CA LEU A 15 -0.36 -2.11 -11.60
C LEU A 15 0.70 -2.36 -12.70
N GLY A 16 0.70 -1.56 -13.76
CA GLY A 16 1.59 -1.72 -14.92
C GLY A 16 1.29 -2.94 -15.78
N LEU A 17 0.16 -3.62 -15.56
CA LEU A 17 -0.27 -4.78 -16.31
C LEU A 17 -0.93 -4.37 -17.63
N SER A 18 -1.02 -5.34 -18.56
CA SER A 18 -1.92 -5.19 -19.69
C SER A 18 -3.38 -5.20 -19.20
N SER A 19 -4.29 -4.56 -19.95
CA SER A 19 -5.72 -4.61 -19.60
C SER A 19 -6.25 -6.04 -19.57
N ALA A 20 -5.73 -6.93 -20.42
CA ALA A 20 -6.13 -8.34 -20.44
C ALA A 20 -5.70 -9.07 -19.17
N ASP A 21 -4.47 -8.85 -18.70
CA ASP A 21 -3.99 -9.45 -17.45
C ASP A 21 -4.73 -8.88 -16.23
N PHE A 22 -4.97 -7.57 -16.22
CA PHE A 22 -5.71 -6.93 -15.14
C PHE A 22 -7.13 -7.50 -15.04
N GLU A 23 -7.84 -7.64 -16.16
CA GLU A 23 -9.17 -8.26 -16.18
C GLU A 23 -9.12 -9.77 -15.86
N MET A 24 -8.12 -10.51 -16.30
CA MET A 24 -7.95 -11.90 -15.86
C MET A 24 -7.85 -12.01 -14.33
N LEU A 25 -7.15 -11.07 -13.68
CA LEU A 25 -7.04 -11.05 -12.22
C LEU A 25 -8.35 -10.66 -11.52
N THR A 26 -9.25 -9.90 -12.17
CA THR A 26 -10.56 -9.58 -11.57
C THR A 26 -11.40 -10.83 -11.36
N ASP A 27 -11.24 -11.84 -12.22
CA ASP A 27 -12.02 -13.09 -12.19
C ASP A 27 -11.33 -14.25 -11.47
N THR A 28 -10.00 -14.22 -11.33
CA THR A 28 -9.22 -15.39 -10.86
C THR A 28 -8.61 -15.24 -9.47
N VAL A 29 -8.57 -14.02 -8.92
CA VAL A 29 -7.97 -13.74 -7.60
C VAL A 29 -9.05 -13.64 -6.53
N ASP A 30 -8.98 -14.48 -5.50
CA ASP A 30 -9.88 -14.42 -4.35
C ASP A 30 -9.39 -13.51 -3.23
N SER A 31 -8.07 -13.31 -3.13
CA SER A 31 -7.44 -12.54 -2.05
C SER A 31 -6.11 -11.93 -2.50
N ILE A 32 -5.82 -10.74 -2.00
CA ILE A 32 -4.63 -9.97 -2.34
C ILE A 32 -3.81 -9.76 -1.06
N CYS A 33 -2.53 -10.14 -1.10
CA CYS A 33 -1.55 -9.79 -0.08
C CYS A 33 -0.62 -8.71 -0.64
N HIS A 34 -0.71 -7.49 -0.13
CA HIS A 34 0.08 -6.36 -0.60
C HIS A 34 1.25 -6.07 0.33
N CYS A 35 2.44 -6.48 -0.11
CA CYS A 35 3.71 -6.16 0.54
C CYS A 35 4.64 -5.28 -0.33
N GLY A 36 4.22 -4.95 -1.55
CA GLY A 36 5.00 -4.13 -2.48
C GLY A 36 5.00 -2.66 -2.07
N SER A 37 6.16 -2.07 -1.89
CA SER A 37 6.32 -0.65 -1.55
C SER A 37 7.71 -0.17 -1.92
N THR A 38 7.82 1.09 -2.34
CA THR A 38 9.12 1.79 -2.42
C THR A 38 9.48 2.28 -1.02
N VAL A 39 10.50 1.66 -0.41
CA VAL A 39 11.00 2.02 0.92
C VAL A 39 12.24 2.90 0.77
N ASN A 40 12.11 4.19 1.02
CA ASN A 40 13.21 5.14 0.92
C ASN A 40 13.08 6.27 1.96
N SER A 41 14.04 6.38 2.88
CA SER A 41 14.01 7.35 3.98
C SER A 41 14.53 8.75 3.61
N ILE A 42 15.00 8.94 2.36
CA ILE A 42 15.57 10.20 1.87
C ILE A 42 14.56 10.92 0.96
N TRP A 43 13.80 10.17 0.17
CA TRP A 43 12.89 10.75 -0.82
C TRP A 43 11.69 11.44 -0.16
N PRO A 44 11.23 12.57 -0.74
CA PRO A 44 10.00 13.21 -0.29
C PRO A 44 8.79 12.36 -0.68
N TYR A 45 7.63 12.63 -0.06
CA TYR A 45 6.37 11.94 -0.29
C TYR A 45 6.02 11.85 -1.79
N GLU A 46 6.22 12.94 -2.55
CA GLU A 46 5.92 13.01 -3.97
C GLU A 46 6.65 11.95 -4.79
N GLY A 47 7.89 11.62 -4.40
CA GLY A 47 8.70 10.59 -5.05
C GLY A 47 8.24 9.16 -4.74
N LEU A 48 7.41 8.98 -3.71
CA LEU A 48 6.94 7.68 -3.22
C LEU A 48 5.44 7.46 -3.47
N LYS A 49 4.69 8.55 -3.65
CA LYS A 49 3.23 8.57 -3.86
C LYS A 49 2.78 7.62 -4.97
N ALA A 50 3.50 7.57 -6.09
CA ALA A 50 3.12 6.72 -7.22
C ALA A 50 3.05 5.24 -6.82
N ALA A 51 4.10 4.71 -6.21
CA ALA A 51 4.17 3.29 -5.85
C ALA A 51 3.36 2.95 -4.59
N ASN A 52 3.41 3.80 -3.56
CA ASN A 52 2.88 3.47 -2.24
C ASN A 52 1.41 3.88 -2.07
N VAL A 53 0.99 4.99 -2.67
CA VAL A 53 -0.37 5.54 -2.53
C VAL A 53 -1.22 5.18 -3.74
N LEU A 54 -0.79 5.57 -4.96
CA LEU A 54 -1.56 5.30 -6.17
C LEU A 54 -1.55 3.80 -6.51
N GLY A 55 -0.45 3.09 -6.25
CA GLY A 55 -0.40 1.63 -6.36
C GLY A 55 -1.44 0.93 -5.48
N MET A 56 -1.64 1.40 -4.24
CA MET A 56 -2.69 0.90 -3.37
C MET A 56 -4.09 1.22 -3.91
N GLN A 57 -4.30 2.39 -4.52
CA GLN A 57 -5.56 2.71 -5.19
C GLN A 57 -5.86 1.76 -6.36
N GLU A 58 -4.87 1.42 -7.17
CA GLU A 58 -5.02 0.45 -8.27
C GLU A 58 -5.29 -0.97 -7.75
N LEU A 59 -4.70 -1.33 -6.61
CA LEU A 59 -4.98 -2.59 -5.94
C LEU A 59 -6.41 -2.65 -5.40
N LEU A 60 -6.90 -1.59 -4.77
CA LEU A 60 -8.29 -1.48 -4.32
C LEU A 60 -9.27 -1.47 -5.50
N ARG A 61 -8.88 -0.89 -6.64
CA ARG A 61 -9.62 -0.99 -7.91
C ARG A 61 -9.75 -2.45 -8.36
N LEU A 62 -8.67 -3.24 -8.30
CA LEU A 62 -8.72 -4.68 -8.59
C LEU A 62 -9.60 -5.44 -7.58
N ALA A 63 -9.45 -5.13 -6.29
CA ALA A 63 -10.16 -5.79 -5.19
C ALA A 63 -11.68 -5.59 -5.25
N SER A 64 -12.13 -4.47 -5.81
CA SER A 64 -13.55 -4.09 -5.90
C SER A 64 -14.21 -4.48 -7.23
N ARG A 65 -13.45 -4.97 -8.22
CA ARG A 65 -13.99 -5.43 -9.51
C ARG A 65 -14.31 -6.92 -9.50
N GLY A 66 -15.40 -7.30 -10.16
CA GLY A 66 -15.88 -8.68 -10.18
C GLY A 66 -16.35 -9.13 -8.80
N CYS A 67 -15.89 -10.30 -8.35
CA CYS A 67 -16.07 -10.72 -6.96
C CYS A 67 -15.12 -9.93 -6.04
N VAL A 68 -15.66 -9.42 -4.93
CA VAL A 68 -14.89 -8.67 -3.93
C VAL A 68 -13.78 -9.55 -3.34
N LYS A 69 -12.56 -9.02 -3.35
CA LYS A 69 -11.35 -9.72 -2.92
C LYS A 69 -10.97 -9.24 -1.53
N ARG A 70 -10.54 -10.16 -0.66
CA ARG A 70 -9.97 -9.77 0.65
C ARG A 70 -8.61 -9.14 0.42
N VAL A 71 -8.30 -8.05 1.12
CA VAL A 71 -7.00 -7.37 1.05
C VAL A 71 -6.29 -7.48 2.38
N HIS A 72 -5.10 -8.07 2.37
CA HIS A 72 -4.16 -8.11 3.47
C HIS A 72 -3.03 -7.12 3.17
N LEU A 73 -3.00 -6.01 3.90
CA LEU A 73 -2.01 -4.96 3.72
C LEU A 73 -0.86 -5.15 4.72
N VAL A 74 0.38 -5.20 4.22
CA VAL A 74 1.57 -5.06 5.06
C VAL A 74 1.89 -3.58 5.22
N SER A 75 1.60 -3.05 6.41
CA SER A 75 1.90 -1.66 6.78
C SER A 75 3.19 -1.55 7.60
N THR A 76 3.41 -0.40 8.23
CA THR A 76 4.54 -0.10 9.09
C THR A 76 4.07 0.62 10.34
N LEU A 77 4.68 0.35 11.50
CA LEU A 77 4.39 1.08 12.74
C LEU A 77 4.70 2.58 12.64
N HIS A 78 5.52 2.97 11.67
CA HIS A 78 5.90 4.35 11.48
C HIS A 78 4.71 5.26 11.11
N VAL A 79 3.56 4.72 10.69
CA VAL A 79 2.35 5.54 10.44
C VAL A 79 1.89 6.32 11.68
N PHE A 80 2.29 5.89 12.88
CA PHE A 80 2.13 6.66 14.11
C PHE A 80 3.27 7.67 14.25
N SER A 81 2.93 8.89 14.67
CA SER A 81 3.85 10.01 14.59
C SER A 81 4.98 9.91 15.61
N SER A 82 6.13 10.49 15.27
CA SER A 82 7.27 10.51 16.20
C SER A 82 6.93 11.26 17.50
N ARG A 83 5.95 12.17 17.45
CA ARG A 83 5.44 12.88 18.63
C ARG A 83 4.74 11.92 19.59
N GLU A 84 3.97 10.97 19.08
CA GLU A 84 3.32 9.94 19.89
C GLU A 84 4.35 9.02 20.55
N ALA A 85 5.41 8.66 19.81
CA ALA A 85 6.52 7.89 20.35
C ALA A 85 7.28 8.66 21.46
N VAL A 86 7.53 9.95 21.25
CA VAL A 86 8.20 10.82 22.25
C VAL A 86 7.33 11.05 23.49
N ALA A 87 6.01 11.05 23.35
CA ALA A 87 5.08 11.19 24.46
C ALA A 87 5.02 9.95 25.38
N GLY A 88 5.70 8.84 25.03
CA GLY A 88 5.68 7.61 25.81
C GLY A 88 4.31 6.93 25.83
N ARG A 89 3.46 7.22 24.82
CA ARG A 89 2.15 6.60 24.66
C ARG A 89 2.34 5.11 24.31
N GLU A 90 1.67 4.24 25.03
CA GLU A 90 1.52 2.83 24.64
C GLU A 90 0.55 2.77 23.46
N LEU A 91 1.00 2.24 22.31
CA LEU A 91 0.19 2.09 21.10
C LEU A 91 -0.45 0.70 21.07
N ARG A 92 -1.74 0.67 20.72
CA ARG A 92 -2.54 -0.54 20.56
C ARG A 92 -2.98 -0.72 19.11
N GLU A 93 -3.37 -1.94 18.73
CA GLU A 93 -3.80 -2.23 17.35
C GLU A 93 -5.12 -1.54 16.99
N GLU A 94 -5.95 -1.23 17.99
CA GLU A 94 -7.18 -0.45 17.82
C GLU A 94 -6.95 1.07 17.71
N ASP A 95 -5.74 1.57 18.01
CA ASP A 95 -5.42 2.99 17.88
C ASP A 95 -5.37 3.38 16.39
N LEU A 96 -5.94 4.54 16.08
CA LEU A 96 -5.88 5.13 14.75
C LEU A 96 -4.77 6.18 14.69
N PRO A 97 -4.00 6.24 13.60
CA PRO A 97 -3.11 7.37 13.36
C PRO A 97 -3.93 8.66 13.22
N ASP A 98 -3.71 9.64 14.10
CA ASP A 98 -4.48 10.88 14.17
C ASP A 98 -3.63 12.17 14.01
N ASP A 99 -2.31 12.02 13.85
CA ASP A 99 -1.35 13.13 13.71
C ASP A 99 -0.53 13.05 12.39
N PRO A 100 -1.14 13.29 11.22
CA PRO A 100 -0.43 13.26 9.94
C PRO A 100 0.61 14.39 9.81
N GLU A 101 0.42 15.52 10.49
CA GLU A 101 1.36 16.65 10.48
C GLU A 101 2.65 16.34 11.25
N GLY A 102 2.59 15.42 12.23
CA GLY A 102 3.74 14.93 12.98
C GLY A 102 4.62 13.92 12.23
N LEU A 103 4.27 13.53 11.00
CA LEU A 103 5.06 12.61 10.19
C LEU A 103 6.22 13.35 9.50
N SER A 104 7.45 13.02 9.89
CA SER A 104 8.66 13.74 9.45
C SER A 104 9.34 13.15 8.20
N LEU A 105 8.92 11.98 7.73
CA LEU A 105 9.57 11.26 6.62
C LEU A 105 8.58 11.00 5.48
N GLY A 106 9.02 11.25 4.25
CA GLY A 106 8.21 11.02 3.04
C GLY A 106 7.72 9.58 2.90
N TYR A 107 8.55 8.60 3.26
CA TYR A 107 8.14 7.19 3.30
C TYR A 107 6.96 6.96 4.23
N THR A 108 7.06 7.47 5.45
CA THR A 108 6.02 7.33 6.45
C THR A 108 4.72 8.02 6.03
N GLN A 109 4.80 9.22 5.45
CA GLN A 109 3.65 9.94 4.90
C GLN A 109 2.97 9.20 3.75
N SER A 110 3.68 8.29 3.07
CA SER A 110 3.18 7.52 1.93
C SER A 110 2.55 6.18 2.28
N LYS A 111 2.61 5.77 3.55
CA LYS A 111 2.18 4.45 4.03
C LYS A 111 0.81 4.46 4.68
#